data_AF-A0A0D3L0U3-F1
#
_entry.id   AF-A0A0D3L0U3-F1
#
_cell.length_a   1.000
_cell.length_b   1.000
_cell.length_c   1.000
_cell.angle_alpha   90.00
_cell.angle_beta   90.00
_cell.angle_gamma   90.00
#
_symmetry.space_group_name_H-M   'P 1'
#
loop_
_entity.id
_entity.type
_entity.pdbx_description
1 polymer ?
#
loop_
_entity_poly.entity_id
_entity_poly.type
_entity_poly.pdbx_seq_one_letter_code
_entity_poly.pdbx_strand_id
1 'polypeptide(L)'
;MLRGLVIYHEEQERAAAPVPYPWAVFLGDPYKKHGGSADNAAVADIELLGAWNGVAAVGSHRHYIARVQGQPLNIGVFVDETYDIGRIEDVHFNPWYSDAHPFVWHQTTHGRAFVMGRSDWEYVFNTFAFGYAIGYHFIERATGSMNGNFLGIGQDLATNASIQVDQSQPFGILITNGEFTAFCDGKGFSPPSCKDPAQLVVSAQNNGAVKLVNSAFWGPTAQIAKVDGKGTVTFSQCHFDSWDNYIHNGTRVHSGTAAIQQFGGTLIVTQSEFTMGANQDKPHAPGHFWVGPRAKKTIISENIITGTLAVVNEGKGKTIIANNADDSP
;
A
#
# COMPACT_ATOMS: atom_id res chain seq x y z
N MET A 1 -24.01 -11.35 12.69
CA MET A 1 -22.59 -11.71 12.45
C MET A 1 -22.55 -12.92 11.53
N LEU A 2 -21.73 -12.89 10.49
CA LEU A 2 -21.40 -14.05 9.64
C LEU A 2 -20.12 -14.71 10.16
N ARG A 3 -20.08 -16.04 10.30
CA ARG A 3 -18.90 -16.73 10.85
C ARG A 3 -18.77 -18.19 10.42
N GLY A 4 -17.54 -18.67 10.25
CA GLY A 4 -17.21 -20.10 10.17
C GLY A 4 -17.51 -20.75 8.81
N LEU A 5 -17.34 -20.01 7.72
CA LEU A 5 -17.70 -20.44 6.37
C LEU A 5 -16.51 -20.37 5.41
N VAL A 6 -16.48 -21.31 4.48
CA VAL A 6 -15.70 -21.19 3.24
C VAL A 6 -16.66 -20.79 2.14
N ILE A 7 -16.45 -19.63 1.54
CA ILE A 7 -17.21 -19.16 0.38
C ILE A 7 -16.38 -19.48 -0.86
N TYR A 8 -16.72 -20.58 -1.51
CA TYR A 8 -16.02 -21.11 -2.67
C TYR A 8 -16.81 -20.86 -3.96
N HIS A 9 -16.26 -20.04 -4.87
CA HIS A 9 -16.90 -19.70 -6.14
C HIS A 9 -16.54 -20.76 -7.20
N GLU A 10 -17.21 -21.91 -7.16
CA GLU A 10 -16.86 -23.08 -7.98
C GLU A 10 -16.88 -22.84 -9.50
N GLU A 11 -17.74 -21.92 -9.95
CA GLU A 11 -17.90 -21.57 -11.37
C GLU A 11 -16.86 -20.57 -11.87
N GLN A 12 -16.01 -20.02 -10.98
CA GLN A 12 -14.90 -19.15 -11.38
C GLN A 12 -13.80 -20.02 -12.01
N GLU A 13 -13.61 -19.92 -13.32
CA GLU A 13 -12.55 -20.66 -14.00
C GLU A 13 -11.16 -20.24 -13.48
N ARG A 14 -10.20 -21.18 -13.37
CA ARG A 14 -8.94 -20.97 -12.66
C ARG A 14 -7.76 -20.56 -13.54
N ALA A 15 -7.83 -20.68 -14.86
CA ALA A 15 -6.74 -20.37 -15.79
C ALA A 15 -6.99 -19.11 -16.63
N ALA A 16 -8.18 -18.98 -17.21
CA ALA A 16 -8.63 -17.85 -18.00
C ALA A 16 -8.79 -16.58 -17.16
N ALA A 17 -9.05 -15.46 -17.83
CA ALA A 17 -9.35 -14.22 -17.13
C ALA A 17 -10.63 -14.40 -16.28
N PRO A 18 -10.62 -14.01 -15.00
CA PRO A 18 -11.76 -14.18 -14.12
C PRO A 18 -12.94 -13.31 -14.55
N VAL A 19 -14.15 -13.78 -14.22
CA VAL A 19 -15.39 -13.06 -14.48
C VAL A 19 -15.94 -12.40 -13.21
N PRO A 20 -16.61 -11.23 -13.34
CA PRO A 20 -17.17 -10.54 -12.18
C PRO A 20 -18.31 -11.29 -11.49
N TYR A 21 -18.30 -11.23 -10.16
CA TYR A 21 -19.38 -11.64 -9.27
C TYR A 21 -19.77 -10.48 -8.34
N PRO A 22 -20.98 -10.51 -7.75
CA PRO A 22 -21.32 -9.63 -6.63
C PRO A 22 -20.33 -9.76 -5.46
N TRP A 23 -20.44 -8.85 -4.48
CA TRP A 23 -19.72 -8.98 -3.21
C TRP A 23 -20.03 -10.32 -2.54
N ALA A 24 -18.99 -11.05 -2.13
CA ALA A 24 -19.15 -12.28 -1.36
C ALA A 24 -19.82 -12.01 0.00
N VAL A 25 -19.44 -10.88 0.63
CA VAL A 25 -20.09 -10.37 1.84
C VAL A 25 -20.30 -8.86 1.70
N PHE A 26 -21.53 -8.40 1.89
CA PHE A 26 -21.84 -6.98 2.05
C PHE A 26 -22.41 -6.77 3.44
N LEU A 27 -21.70 -6.02 4.27
CA LEU A 27 -22.20 -5.59 5.58
C LEU A 27 -23.21 -4.46 5.33
N GLY A 28 -24.49 -4.78 5.53
CA GLY A 28 -25.60 -3.87 5.34
C GLY A 28 -26.39 -4.12 4.07
N ASP A 29 -26.96 -3.04 3.52
CA ASP A 29 -27.84 -3.12 2.36
C ASP A 29 -27.23 -2.35 1.18
N PRO A 30 -26.68 -3.06 0.16
CA PRO A 30 -26.05 -2.42 -0.99
C PRO A 30 -27.02 -1.56 -1.81
N TYR A 31 -28.32 -1.76 -1.66
CA TYR A 31 -29.37 -1.04 -2.38
C TYR A 31 -30.15 -0.06 -1.49
N LYS A 32 -29.79 0.07 -0.20
CA LYS A 32 -30.46 0.92 0.79
C LYS A 32 -31.99 0.73 0.83
N LYS A 33 -32.47 -0.48 0.54
CA LYS A 33 -33.90 -0.86 0.45
C LYS A 33 -34.55 -1.05 1.82
N HIS A 34 -33.79 -1.54 2.80
CA HIS A 34 -34.26 -1.94 4.13
C HIS A 34 -33.68 -1.07 5.26
N GLY A 35 -32.83 -0.10 4.92
CA GLY A 35 -32.15 0.80 5.85
C GLY A 35 -30.78 1.21 5.31
N GLY A 36 -30.27 2.37 5.72
CA GLY A 36 -29.00 2.91 5.22
C GLY A 36 -27.77 2.56 6.06
N SER A 37 -27.94 2.15 7.32
CA SER A 37 -26.83 1.81 8.21
C SER A 37 -26.95 0.39 8.75
N ALA A 38 -25.81 -0.28 8.85
CA ALA A 38 -25.65 -1.64 9.37
C ALA A 38 -24.68 -1.63 10.55
N ASP A 39 -25.06 -0.83 11.54
CA ASP A 39 -24.31 -0.62 12.76
C ASP A 39 -23.97 -1.95 13.46
N ASN A 40 -22.71 -2.11 13.84
CA ASN A 40 -22.16 -3.30 14.51
C ASN A 40 -22.25 -4.59 13.66
N ALA A 41 -22.44 -4.48 12.34
CA ALA A 41 -22.36 -5.63 11.45
C ALA A 41 -20.96 -6.23 11.48
N ALA A 42 -20.89 -7.57 11.45
CA ALA A 42 -19.64 -8.28 11.66
C ALA A 42 -19.54 -9.52 10.78
N VAL A 43 -18.32 -9.78 10.30
CA VAL A 43 -17.91 -11.02 9.64
C VAL A 43 -16.59 -11.48 10.25
N ALA A 44 -16.49 -12.75 10.61
CA ALA A 44 -15.21 -13.27 11.08
C ALA A 44 -15.00 -14.76 10.75
N ASP A 45 -13.76 -15.23 10.78
CA ASP A 45 -13.43 -16.65 10.62
C ASP A 45 -14.03 -17.23 9.32
N ILE A 46 -13.73 -16.60 8.19
CA ILE A 46 -14.18 -17.07 6.88
C ILE A 46 -13.04 -17.12 5.87
N GLU A 47 -13.22 -17.95 4.85
CA GLU A 47 -12.32 -18.04 3.70
C GLU A 47 -13.07 -17.68 2.41
N LEU A 48 -12.43 -16.90 1.53
CA LEU A 48 -12.99 -16.36 0.29
C LEU A 48 -12.19 -16.86 -0.91
N LEU A 49 -12.65 -17.94 -1.54
CA LEU A 49 -11.95 -18.58 -2.66
C LEU A 49 -12.64 -18.24 -3.99
N GLY A 50 -11.93 -17.53 -4.87
CA GLY A 50 -12.41 -17.14 -6.20
C GLY A 50 -13.42 -15.98 -6.19
N ALA A 51 -13.59 -15.30 -5.06
CA ALA A 51 -14.50 -14.16 -4.94
C ALA A 51 -14.04 -13.00 -5.83
N TRP A 52 -14.94 -12.39 -6.58
CA TRP A 52 -14.58 -11.19 -7.33
C TRP A 52 -14.32 -10.00 -6.40
N ASN A 53 -15.29 -9.69 -5.54
CA ASN A 53 -15.12 -8.76 -4.43
C ASN A 53 -15.36 -9.49 -3.11
N GLY A 54 -14.52 -9.27 -2.10
CA GLY A 54 -14.57 -9.95 -0.82
C GLY A 54 -15.63 -9.39 0.13
N VAL A 55 -15.22 -8.45 0.99
CA VAL A 55 -16.07 -7.85 2.02
C VAL A 55 -16.25 -6.35 1.79
N ALA A 56 -17.49 -5.87 1.75
CA ALA A 56 -17.79 -4.44 1.79
C ALA A 56 -18.43 -4.04 3.11
N ALA A 57 -17.93 -2.96 3.72
CA ALA A 57 -18.50 -2.28 4.87
C ALA A 57 -18.87 -0.85 4.45
N VAL A 58 -20.10 -0.64 4.01
CA VAL A 58 -20.61 0.67 3.56
C VAL A 58 -21.79 1.06 4.43
N GLY A 59 -21.71 2.23 5.07
CA GLY A 59 -22.72 2.63 6.08
C GLY A 59 -22.72 1.70 7.30
N SER A 60 -21.66 0.91 7.50
CA SER A 60 -21.56 -0.08 8.57
C SER A 60 -20.71 0.49 9.70
N HIS A 61 -21.30 1.35 10.52
CA HIS A 61 -20.60 1.95 11.65
C HIS A 61 -20.24 0.89 12.69
N ARG A 62 -19.07 1.02 13.33
CA ARG A 62 -18.57 0.04 14.31
C ARG A 62 -18.52 -1.39 13.78
N HIS A 63 -18.28 -1.55 12.48
CA HIS A 63 -18.17 -2.87 11.89
C HIS A 63 -16.97 -3.65 12.42
N TYR A 64 -17.02 -4.97 12.28
CA TYR A 64 -15.96 -5.86 12.71
C TYR A 64 -15.68 -6.91 11.64
N ILE A 65 -14.49 -6.86 11.04
CA ILE A 65 -14.02 -7.81 10.02
C ILE A 65 -12.77 -8.49 10.60
N ALA A 66 -12.83 -9.78 10.90
CA ALA A 66 -11.70 -10.44 11.57
C ALA A 66 -11.39 -11.85 11.05
N ARG A 67 -10.11 -12.20 10.90
CA ARG A 67 -9.68 -13.56 10.48
C ARG A 67 -10.38 -13.99 9.19
N VAL A 68 -10.34 -13.09 8.21
CA VAL A 68 -10.85 -13.32 6.85
C VAL A 68 -9.66 -13.61 5.95
N GLN A 69 -9.70 -14.72 5.22
CA GLN A 69 -8.59 -15.12 4.37
C GLN A 69 -9.06 -15.49 2.95
N GLY A 70 -8.13 -15.59 1.99
CA GLY A 70 -8.44 -16.11 0.65
C GLY A 70 -7.89 -15.26 -0.50
N GLN A 71 -8.55 -15.31 -1.66
CA GLN A 71 -8.13 -14.64 -2.89
C GLN A 71 -9.28 -13.84 -3.54
N PRO A 72 -9.66 -12.66 -3.00
CA PRO A 72 -10.54 -11.74 -3.71
C PRO A 72 -9.84 -11.12 -4.92
N LEU A 73 -10.46 -11.16 -6.10
CA LEU A 73 -9.77 -10.91 -7.37
C LEU A 73 -9.71 -9.43 -7.78
N ASN A 74 -10.71 -8.64 -7.38
CA ASN A 74 -10.83 -7.22 -7.73
C ASN A 74 -10.73 -6.31 -6.50
N ILE A 75 -11.50 -6.58 -5.44
CA ILE A 75 -11.36 -5.87 -4.15
C ILE A 75 -11.44 -6.85 -2.99
N GLY A 76 -10.46 -6.83 -2.08
CA GLY A 76 -10.49 -7.67 -0.88
C GLY A 76 -11.45 -7.15 0.18
N VAL A 77 -11.12 -6.01 0.78
CA VAL A 77 -11.99 -5.26 1.69
C VAL A 77 -12.25 -3.86 1.15
N PHE A 78 -13.50 -3.41 1.21
CA PHE A 78 -13.88 -2.04 0.93
C PHE A 78 -14.60 -1.41 2.12
N VAL A 79 -14.14 -0.25 2.57
CA VAL A 79 -14.80 0.56 3.61
C VAL A 79 -15.23 1.91 3.03
N ASP A 80 -16.47 2.32 3.25
CA ASP A 80 -16.96 3.67 2.93
C ASP A 80 -18.12 4.04 3.88
N GLU A 81 -18.47 5.32 3.95
CA GLU A 81 -19.56 5.83 4.79
C GLU A 81 -19.49 5.34 6.27
N THR A 82 -18.29 5.19 6.85
CA THR A 82 -18.11 4.75 8.25
C THR A 82 -17.76 5.94 9.15
N TYR A 83 -18.73 6.46 9.90
CA TYR A 83 -18.52 7.66 10.74
C TYR A 83 -18.30 7.34 12.23
N ASP A 84 -18.30 6.06 12.58
CA ASP A 84 -17.98 5.58 13.92
C ASP A 84 -17.26 4.22 13.82
N ILE A 85 -16.30 4.04 14.72
CA ILE A 85 -15.01 3.37 14.52
C ILE A 85 -15.12 1.90 14.08
N GLY A 86 -14.74 1.60 12.84
CA GLY A 86 -14.59 0.24 12.30
C GLY A 86 -13.30 -0.47 12.75
N ARG A 87 -13.29 -1.79 12.64
CA ARG A 87 -12.15 -2.67 12.99
C ARG A 87 -11.96 -3.77 11.96
N ILE A 88 -10.73 -3.89 11.47
CA ILE A 88 -10.26 -4.94 10.57
C ILE A 88 -9.04 -5.61 11.21
N GLU A 89 -9.11 -6.91 11.49
CA GLU A 89 -8.04 -7.63 12.20
C GLU A 89 -7.74 -8.99 11.57
N ASP A 90 -6.45 -9.36 11.47
CA ASP A 90 -6.04 -10.69 10.99
C ASP A 90 -6.61 -11.06 9.60
N VAL A 91 -6.73 -10.07 8.69
CA VAL A 91 -7.24 -10.29 7.33
C VAL A 91 -6.09 -10.47 6.33
N HIS A 92 -6.03 -11.63 5.68
CA HIS A 92 -4.86 -12.08 4.91
C HIS A 92 -5.26 -12.57 3.52
N PHE A 93 -4.78 -11.91 2.46
CA PHE A 93 -5.10 -12.29 1.09
C PHE A 93 -3.90 -12.79 0.31
N ASN A 94 -4.03 -13.96 -0.30
CA ASN A 94 -2.98 -14.64 -1.04
C ASN A 94 -3.59 -15.40 -2.23
N PRO A 95 -2.82 -15.74 -3.26
CA PRO A 95 -3.32 -16.41 -4.46
C PRO A 95 -3.65 -17.90 -4.25
N TRP A 96 -4.52 -18.21 -3.28
CA TRP A 96 -4.86 -19.58 -2.87
C TRP A 96 -5.92 -20.26 -3.75
N TYR A 97 -6.67 -19.49 -4.54
CA TYR A 97 -7.63 -20.04 -5.49
C TYR A 97 -6.96 -20.47 -6.80
N SER A 98 -6.18 -19.57 -7.40
CA SER A 98 -5.33 -19.83 -8.55
C SER A 98 -4.24 -18.77 -8.75
N ASP A 99 -3.04 -19.24 -9.08
CA ASP A 99 -1.89 -18.46 -9.53
C ASP A 99 -1.60 -18.63 -11.04
N ALA A 100 -2.49 -19.32 -11.77
CA ALA A 100 -2.29 -19.57 -13.19
C ALA A 100 -2.37 -18.28 -14.02
N HIS A 101 -1.70 -18.28 -15.17
CA HIS A 101 -1.80 -17.18 -16.14
C HIS A 101 -2.78 -17.56 -17.25
N PRO A 102 -3.65 -16.63 -17.73
CA PRO A 102 -3.74 -15.21 -17.37
C PRO A 102 -4.56 -14.87 -16.12
N PHE A 103 -5.09 -15.83 -15.37
CA PHE A 103 -5.94 -15.57 -14.19
C PHE A 103 -5.31 -14.58 -13.20
N VAL A 104 -4.11 -14.86 -12.69
CA VAL A 104 -3.44 -14.02 -11.68
C VAL A 104 -3.05 -12.65 -12.23
N TRP A 105 -2.79 -12.54 -13.54
CA TRP A 105 -2.52 -11.25 -14.20
C TRP A 105 -3.70 -10.29 -14.09
N HIS A 106 -4.94 -10.79 -14.00
CA HIS A 106 -6.06 -9.91 -13.73
C HIS A 106 -5.92 -9.25 -12.36
N GLN A 107 -5.66 -10.04 -11.31
CA GLN A 107 -5.49 -9.58 -9.93
C GLN A 107 -4.30 -8.63 -9.80
N THR A 108 -3.16 -8.96 -10.42
CA THR A 108 -1.98 -8.10 -10.42
C THR A 108 -2.04 -6.97 -11.45
N THR A 109 -3.13 -6.81 -12.21
CA THR A 109 -3.35 -5.61 -13.03
C THR A 109 -4.40 -4.69 -12.43
N HIS A 110 -5.44 -5.24 -11.80
CA HIS A 110 -6.62 -4.48 -11.37
C HIS A 110 -6.96 -4.63 -9.88
N GLY A 111 -6.52 -5.71 -9.26
CA GLY A 111 -6.88 -6.07 -7.91
C GLY A 111 -6.35 -5.08 -6.87
N ARG A 112 -7.19 -4.76 -5.89
CA ARG A 112 -6.85 -3.90 -4.75
C ARG A 112 -7.21 -4.60 -3.45
N ALA A 113 -6.24 -4.94 -2.62
CA ALA A 113 -6.49 -5.78 -1.45
C ALA A 113 -7.36 -5.07 -0.40
N PHE A 114 -7.02 -3.84 -0.03
CA PHE A 114 -7.76 -3.02 0.93
C PHE A 114 -8.03 -1.65 0.32
N VAL A 115 -9.30 -1.33 0.10
CA VAL A 115 -9.72 -0.02 -0.43
C VAL A 115 -10.47 0.72 0.65
N MET A 116 -9.94 1.87 1.04
CA MET A 116 -10.50 2.66 2.12
C MET A 116 -10.99 4.02 1.62
N GLY A 117 -12.30 4.18 1.57
CA GLY A 117 -13.02 5.41 1.27
C GLY A 117 -13.22 6.25 2.53
N ARG A 118 -14.45 6.74 2.77
CA ARG A 118 -14.74 7.55 3.95
C ARG A 118 -14.82 6.69 5.22
N SER A 119 -13.88 6.89 6.15
CA SER A 119 -13.95 6.33 7.51
C SER A 119 -13.40 7.30 8.57
N ASP A 120 -13.99 7.34 9.77
CA ASP A 120 -13.46 8.04 10.95
C ASP A 120 -12.78 7.05 11.90
N TRP A 121 -11.45 7.18 12.01
CA TRP A 121 -10.62 6.43 12.96
C TRP A 121 -10.67 4.90 12.81
N GLU A 122 -10.61 4.39 11.58
CA GLU A 122 -10.51 2.96 11.32
C GLU A 122 -9.33 2.32 12.06
N TYR A 123 -9.52 1.15 12.68
CA TYR A 123 -8.43 0.35 13.23
C TYR A 123 -8.17 -0.86 12.35
N VAL A 124 -6.95 -0.95 11.83
CA VAL A 124 -6.49 -2.08 11.03
C VAL A 124 -5.29 -2.71 11.70
N PHE A 125 -5.38 -4.00 11.99
CA PHE A 125 -4.37 -4.72 12.74
C PHE A 125 -4.01 -6.06 12.09
N ASN A 126 -2.72 -6.32 11.93
CA ASN A 126 -2.20 -7.61 11.46
C ASN A 126 -2.82 -8.08 10.13
N THR A 127 -2.86 -7.21 9.13
CA THR A 127 -3.40 -7.53 7.79
C THR A 127 -2.28 -7.71 6.77
N PHE A 128 -2.48 -8.60 5.81
CA PHE A 128 -1.47 -8.89 4.79
C PHE A 128 -2.12 -9.13 3.43
N ALA A 129 -1.42 -8.77 2.36
CA ALA A 129 -1.77 -9.21 1.01
C ALA A 129 -0.53 -9.55 0.17
N PHE A 130 -0.69 -10.47 -0.78
CA PHE A 130 0.33 -10.85 -1.74
C PHE A 130 -0.21 -10.80 -3.17
N GLY A 131 0.56 -10.20 -4.08
CA GLY A 131 0.29 -10.29 -5.52
C GLY A 131 -0.96 -9.52 -5.95
N TYR A 132 -0.99 -8.21 -5.70
CA TYR A 132 -2.07 -7.31 -6.12
C TYR A 132 -1.51 -6.12 -6.91
N ALA A 133 -2.37 -5.44 -7.69
CA ALA A 133 -1.96 -4.16 -8.25
C ALA A 133 -1.68 -3.13 -7.15
N ILE A 134 -2.63 -2.99 -6.20
CA ILE A 134 -2.46 -2.14 -5.03
C ILE A 134 -2.77 -2.92 -3.75
N GLY A 135 -1.89 -2.83 -2.75
CA GLY A 135 -2.15 -3.39 -1.42
C GLY A 135 -3.21 -2.58 -0.66
N TYR A 136 -2.81 -1.38 -0.22
CA TYR A 136 -3.67 -0.47 0.54
C TYR A 136 -3.94 0.79 -0.30
N HIS A 137 -5.21 1.03 -0.65
CA HIS A 137 -5.62 2.17 -1.47
C HIS A 137 -6.53 3.10 -0.67
N PHE A 138 -6.02 4.27 -0.31
CA PHE A 138 -6.74 5.32 0.39
C PHE A 138 -7.30 6.32 -0.61
N ILE A 139 -8.62 6.39 -0.74
CA ILE A 139 -9.30 7.15 -1.79
C ILE A 139 -10.18 8.27 -1.22
N GLU A 140 -10.38 9.30 -2.04
CA GLU A 140 -11.44 10.27 -1.82
C GLU A 140 -12.73 9.79 -2.49
N ARG A 141 -13.84 9.91 -1.78
CA ARG A 141 -15.19 9.63 -2.26
C ARG A 141 -16.04 10.89 -2.12
N ALA A 142 -17.23 10.90 -2.72
CA ALA A 142 -18.19 11.98 -2.50
C ALA A 142 -18.59 12.13 -1.01
N THR A 143 -18.39 11.07 -0.23
CA THR A 143 -18.60 10.96 1.22
C THR A 143 -17.40 11.49 2.03
N GLY A 144 -16.27 11.78 1.37
CA GLY A 144 -15.03 12.30 1.94
C GLY A 144 -13.88 11.28 1.91
N SER A 145 -12.88 11.50 2.76
CA SER A 145 -11.67 10.66 2.90
C SER A 145 -11.54 10.13 4.34
N MET A 146 -10.59 9.23 4.59
CA MET A 146 -10.39 8.66 5.92
C MET A 146 -9.19 9.18 6.72
N ASN A 147 -9.23 8.92 8.02
CA ASN A 147 -8.10 8.75 8.92
C ASN A 147 -8.17 7.37 9.61
N GLY A 148 -7.05 6.89 10.17
CA GLY A 148 -7.04 5.62 10.89
C GLY A 148 -5.67 5.17 11.39
N ASN A 149 -5.68 4.10 12.19
CA ASN A 149 -4.51 3.43 12.73
C ASN A 149 -4.31 2.08 12.02
N PHE A 150 -3.09 1.86 11.54
CA PHE A 150 -2.69 0.67 10.81
C PHE A 150 -1.45 0.09 11.48
N LEU A 151 -1.60 -1.04 12.15
CA LEU A 151 -0.53 -1.65 12.94
C LEU A 151 -0.22 -3.05 12.43
N GLY A 152 1.03 -3.29 12.03
CA GLY A 152 1.43 -4.61 11.54
C GLY A 152 0.80 -4.95 10.20
N ILE A 153 0.71 -3.98 9.28
CA ILE A 153 0.10 -4.20 7.96
C ILE A 153 1.17 -4.48 6.90
N GLY A 154 0.91 -5.44 6.02
CA GLY A 154 1.86 -5.88 5.00
C GLY A 154 1.27 -5.95 3.60
N GLN A 155 2.11 -5.68 2.60
CA GLN A 155 1.82 -5.99 1.19
C GLN A 155 3.12 -6.41 0.51
N ASP A 156 3.10 -7.62 -0.06
CA ASP A 156 4.22 -8.17 -0.82
C ASP A 156 3.83 -8.38 -2.30
N LEU A 157 4.77 -8.12 -3.21
CA LEU A 157 4.60 -8.18 -4.66
C LEU A 157 3.42 -7.31 -5.13
N ALA A 158 3.47 -6.01 -4.86
CA ALA A 158 2.60 -5.05 -5.54
C ALA A 158 3.15 -4.70 -6.94
N THR A 159 2.30 -4.71 -7.96
CA THR A 159 2.69 -4.39 -9.36
C THR A 159 2.38 -2.96 -9.78
N ASN A 160 1.73 -2.18 -8.90
CA ASN A 160 1.62 -0.72 -9.01
C ASN A 160 2.14 -0.06 -7.72
N ALA A 161 1.45 -0.28 -6.59
CA ALA A 161 1.91 0.28 -5.31
C ALA A 161 1.54 -0.57 -4.09
N SER A 162 2.45 -0.70 -3.12
CA SER A 162 2.09 -1.37 -1.86
C SER A 162 1.08 -0.53 -1.08
N ILE A 163 1.32 0.79 -1.05
CA ILE A 163 0.43 1.80 -0.50
C ILE A 163 0.22 2.90 -1.53
N GLN A 164 -1.04 3.17 -1.86
CA GLN A 164 -1.48 4.30 -2.69
C GLN A 164 -2.36 5.23 -1.84
N VAL A 165 -1.94 6.47 -1.65
CA VAL A 165 -2.71 7.51 -0.94
C VAL A 165 -3.14 8.59 -1.93
N ASP A 166 -4.39 8.56 -2.35
CA ASP A 166 -4.97 9.64 -3.15
C ASP A 166 -5.42 10.80 -2.27
N GLN A 167 -6.00 10.49 -1.10
CA GLN A 167 -6.39 11.46 -0.09
C GLN A 167 -6.39 10.86 1.32
N SER A 168 -6.08 11.69 2.30
CA SER A 168 -6.26 11.42 3.72
C SER A 168 -6.83 12.64 4.42
N GLN A 169 -7.47 12.45 5.57
CA GLN A 169 -7.88 13.57 6.42
C GLN A 169 -6.67 14.23 7.12
N PRO A 170 -6.81 15.47 7.65
CA PRO A 170 -5.73 16.15 8.37
C PRO A 170 -5.14 15.37 9.56
N PHE A 171 -5.95 14.53 10.21
CA PHE A 171 -5.51 13.67 11.32
C PHE A 171 -4.57 12.55 10.86
N GLY A 172 -4.77 12.09 9.62
CA GLY A 172 -3.84 11.28 8.85
C GLY A 172 -4.06 9.77 8.84
N ILE A 173 -3.26 9.14 8.01
CA ILE A 173 -3.06 7.69 7.96
C ILE A 173 -1.82 7.38 8.80
N LEU A 174 -1.99 6.59 9.86
CA LEU A 174 -0.95 6.27 10.84
C LEU A 174 -0.55 4.80 10.69
N ILE A 175 0.54 4.54 9.99
CA ILE A 175 1.07 3.19 9.74
C ILE A 175 2.26 2.94 10.67
N THR A 176 2.22 1.83 11.41
CA THR A 176 3.28 1.41 12.31
C THR A 176 3.57 -0.07 12.16
N ASN A 177 4.86 -0.45 12.19
CA ASN A 177 5.31 -1.84 12.05
C ASN A 177 4.86 -2.47 10.71
N GLY A 178 4.85 -1.69 9.64
CA GLY A 178 4.41 -2.18 8.33
C GLY A 178 5.54 -2.79 7.50
N GLU A 179 5.19 -3.61 6.51
CA GLU A 179 6.14 -4.32 5.66
C GLU A 179 5.71 -4.25 4.18
N PHE A 180 6.53 -3.67 3.29
CA PHE A 180 6.07 -3.29 1.96
C PHE A 180 7.07 -3.60 0.84
N THR A 181 6.58 -4.26 -0.22
CA THR A 181 7.32 -4.44 -1.47
C THR A 181 6.45 -4.16 -2.69
N ALA A 182 7.09 -3.63 -3.74
CA ALA A 182 6.46 -3.37 -5.02
C ALA A 182 7.51 -3.53 -6.12
N PHE A 183 7.29 -4.48 -7.02
CA PHE A 183 8.20 -4.78 -8.12
C PHE A 183 7.51 -5.63 -9.18
N CYS A 184 8.04 -5.55 -10.40
CA CYS A 184 7.69 -6.50 -11.46
C CYS A 184 8.59 -7.73 -11.29
N ASP A 185 7.98 -8.87 -10.99
CA ASP A 185 8.71 -10.13 -10.88
C ASP A 185 8.99 -10.73 -12.26
N GLY A 186 10.11 -11.45 -12.38
CA GLY A 186 10.41 -12.27 -13.56
C GLY A 186 9.80 -13.68 -13.49
N LYS A 187 9.01 -13.98 -12.43
CA LYS A 187 8.56 -15.33 -12.07
C LYS A 187 7.08 -15.60 -12.37
N GLY A 188 6.34 -14.62 -12.88
CA GLY A 188 5.05 -14.82 -13.54
C GLY A 188 3.90 -14.04 -12.92
N PHE A 189 3.93 -13.69 -11.63
CA PHE A 189 2.79 -13.02 -10.98
C PHE A 189 2.47 -11.67 -11.61
N SER A 190 3.51 -10.94 -12.02
CA SER A 190 3.39 -9.63 -12.64
C SER A 190 2.98 -9.76 -14.10
N PRO A 191 1.99 -8.98 -14.55
CA PRO A 191 1.62 -8.97 -15.95
C PRO A 191 2.77 -8.39 -16.79
N PRO A 192 2.88 -8.74 -18.08
CA PRO A 192 3.87 -8.13 -18.97
C PRO A 192 3.77 -6.60 -19.08
N SER A 193 2.63 -6.02 -18.72
CA SER A 193 2.38 -4.57 -18.65
C SER A 193 2.95 -3.90 -17.40
N CYS A 194 3.41 -4.66 -16.40
CA CYS A 194 3.96 -4.10 -15.17
C CYS A 194 5.17 -3.22 -15.48
N LYS A 195 5.14 -1.99 -14.97
CA LYS A 195 6.20 -1.01 -15.20
C LYS A 195 6.37 -0.08 -14.00
N ASP A 196 7.62 0.00 -13.53
CA ASP A 196 8.09 0.97 -12.53
C ASP A 196 7.17 1.16 -11.30
N PRO A 197 6.75 0.08 -10.62
CA PRO A 197 5.96 0.19 -9.40
C PRO A 197 6.77 0.86 -8.27
N ALA A 198 6.06 1.43 -7.29
CA ALA A 198 6.67 2.08 -6.13
C ALA A 198 5.98 1.64 -4.84
N GLN A 199 6.73 1.48 -3.75
CA GLN A 199 6.17 0.91 -2.52
C GLN A 199 5.18 1.86 -1.84
N LEU A 200 5.47 3.18 -1.85
CA LEU A 200 4.54 4.23 -1.46
C LEU A 200 4.32 5.24 -2.60
N VAL A 201 3.06 5.51 -2.91
CA VAL A 201 2.65 6.61 -3.78
C VAL A 201 1.67 7.52 -3.03
N VAL A 202 2.02 8.80 -2.89
CA VAL A 202 1.11 9.83 -2.35
C VAL A 202 0.81 10.84 -3.47
N SER A 203 -0.46 10.91 -3.86
CA SER A 203 -0.92 11.68 -5.01
C SER A 203 -0.92 13.19 -4.77
N ALA A 204 -0.88 13.97 -5.84
CA ALA A 204 -0.85 15.44 -5.81
C ALA A 204 -2.08 16.10 -5.17
N GLN A 205 -3.17 15.35 -5.01
CA GLN A 205 -4.43 15.78 -4.41
C GLN A 205 -4.41 15.65 -2.88
N ASN A 206 -3.51 14.81 -2.32
CA ASN A 206 -3.46 14.57 -0.89
C ASN A 206 -3.07 15.86 -0.15
N ASN A 207 -3.88 16.19 0.86
CA ASN A 207 -3.64 17.33 1.74
C ASN A 207 -3.58 16.93 3.23
N GLY A 208 -3.95 15.70 3.56
CA GLY A 208 -3.81 15.13 4.90
C GLY A 208 -2.42 14.57 5.21
N ALA A 209 -2.25 14.07 6.44
CA ALA A 209 -0.99 13.53 6.91
C ALA A 209 -0.85 12.03 6.59
N VAL A 210 0.34 11.58 6.23
CA VAL A 210 0.68 10.16 6.07
C VAL A 210 1.93 9.88 6.89
N LYS A 211 1.84 9.01 7.89
CA LYS A 211 2.94 8.72 8.80
C LYS A 211 3.26 7.24 8.77
N LEU A 212 4.51 6.92 8.50
CA LEU A 212 5.05 5.58 8.49
C LEU A 212 6.14 5.52 9.56
N VAL A 213 5.95 4.62 10.53
CA VAL A 213 6.81 4.52 11.72
C VAL A 213 7.24 3.07 11.91
N ASN A 214 8.53 2.83 12.11
CA ASN A 214 9.05 1.48 12.34
C ASN A 214 8.65 0.48 11.24
N SER A 215 8.64 0.92 9.98
CA SER A 215 8.21 0.11 8.83
C SER A 215 9.39 -0.25 7.92
N ALA A 216 9.31 -1.44 7.33
CA ALA A 216 10.30 -1.96 6.39
C ALA A 216 9.82 -1.86 4.94
N PHE A 217 10.75 -1.48 4.08
CA PHE A 217 10.59 -1.27 2.65
C PHE A 217 11.77 -1.92 1.96
N TRP A 218 11.57 -3.00 1.20
CA TRP A 218 12.70 -3.73 0.62
C TRP A 218 12.49 -4.15 -0.82
N GLY A 219 13.61 -4.19 -1.53
CA GLY A 219 13.68 -4.58 -2.92
C GLY A 219 13.92 -6.08 -3.16
N PRO A 220 14.16 -6.47 -4.42
CA PRO A 220 14.45 -5.59 -5.56
C PRO A 220 13.27 -4.68 -5.92
N THR A 221 13.46 -3.36 -5.97
CA THR A 221 12.42 -2.40 -6.38
C THR A 221 13.01 -1.25 -7.19
N ALA A 222 12.20 -0.64 -8.06
CA ALA A 222 12.60 0.56 -8.78
C ALA A 222 12.67 1.76 -7.85
N GLN A 223 11.71 1.87 -6.92
CA GLN A 223 11.55 3.06 -6.09
C GLN A 223 10.81 2.77 -4.78
N ILE A 224 11.28 3.37 -3.69
CA ILE A 224 10.58 3.29 -2.40
C ILE A 224 9.35 4.19 -2.41
N ALA A 225 9.53 5.50 -2.57
CA ALA A 225 8.43 6.45 -2.40
C ALA A 225 8.38 7.58 -3.42
N LYS A 226 7.16 7.87 -3.88
CA LYS A 226 6.78 9.09 -4.61
C LYS A 226 5.84 9.90 -3.72
N VAL A 227 6.25 11.10 -3.33
CA VAL A 227 5.51 11.96 -2.39
C VAL A 227 5.14 13.28 -3.06
N ASP A 228 3.84 13.55 -3.22
CA ASP A 228 3.33 14.83 -3.73
C ASP A 228 2.23 15.39 -2.80
N GLY A 229 1.59 16.46 -3.27
CA GLY A 229 0.44 17.08 -2.64
C GLY A 229 0.80 18.28 -1.78
N LYS A 230 -0.04 18.54 -0.78
CA LYS A 230 0.10 19.65 0.17
C LYS A 230 0.27 19.17 1.61
N GLY A 231 -0.02 17.89 1.86
CA GLY A 231 0.07 17.26 3.16
C GLY A 231 1.50 17.06 3.66
N THR A 232 1.62 16.37 4.79
CA THR A 232 2.91 15.96 5.35
C THR A 232 3.04 14.45 5.23
N VAL A 233 4.15 14.00 4.65
CA VAL A 233 4.55 12.59 4.69
C VAL A 233 5.75 12.45 5.63
N THR A 234 5.67 11.48 6.53
CA THR A 234 6.71 11.20 7.51
C THR A 234 7.14 9.75 7.44
N PHE A 235 8.44 9.53 7.39
CA PHE A 235 9.09 8.25 7.64
C PHE A 235 9.95 8.41 8.89
N SER A 236 9.68 7.60 9.91
CA SER A 236 10.44 7.62 11.17
C SER A 236 10.81 6.19 11.56
N GLN A 237 12.08 5.94 11.85
CA GLN A 237 12.54 4.59 12.24
C GLN A 237 12.27 3.55 11.14
N CYS A 238 12.27 3.94 9.87
CA CYS A 238 12.03 3.03 8.77
C CYS A 238 13.32 2.37 8.29
N HIS A 239 13.19 1.19 7.68
CA HIS A 239 14.28 0.51 7.00
C HIS A 239 14.00 0.51 5.48
N PHE A 240 14.93 1.03 4.69
CA PHE A 240 14.85 1.11 3.23
C PHE A 240 15.98 0.30 2.61
N ASP A 241 15.64 -0.76 1.89
CA ASP A 241 16.62 -1.66 1.30
C ASP A 241 16.44 -1.85 -0.21
N SER A 242 17.55 -1.85 -0.93
CA SER A 242 17.65 -2.35 -2.32
C SER A 242 16.71 -1.68 -3.33
N TRP A 243 16.66 -0.35 -3.32
CA TRP A 243 15.98 0.44 -4.34
C TRP A 243 16.84 0.65 -5.59
N ASP A 244 16.23 1.19 -6.65
CA ASP A 244 16.82 1.33 -7.99
C ASP A 244 17.48 0.03 -8.48
N ASN A 245 16.89 -1.10 -8.10
CA ASN A 245 17.43 -2.42 -8.32
C ASN A 245 16.29 -3.37 -8.64
N TYR A 246 15.84 -3.43 -9.89
CA TYR A 246 14.63 -4.15 -10.28
C TYR A 246 14.81 -4.98 -11.54
N ILE A 247 13.90 -5.93 -11.75
CA ILE A 247 13.89 -6.78 -12.93
C ILE A 247 13.03 -6.15 -14.02
N HIS A 248 13.60 -6.00 -15.21
CA HIS A 248 12.87 -5.61 -16.42
C HIS A 248 13.24 -6.60 -17.54
N ASN A 249 12.24 -7.27 -18.12
CA ASN A 249 12.42 -8.30 -19.15
C ASN A 249 13.48 -9.35 -18.77
N GLY A 250 13.46 -9.83 -17.52
CA GLY A 250 14.39 -10.86 -17.02
C GLY A 250 15.81 -10.37 -16.73
N THR A 251 16.10 -9.08 -16.90
CA THR A 251 17.42 -8.49 -16.62
C THR A 251 17.32 -7.50 -15.46
N ARG A 252 18.35 -7.47 -14.59
CA ARG A 252 18.47 -6.47 -13.53
C ARG A 252 18.82 -5.10 -14.12
N VAL A 253 18.07 -4.07 -13.75
CA VAL A 253 18.20 -2.69 -14.23
C VAL A 253 18.39 -1.72 -13.06
N HIS A 254 19.19 -0.69 -13.33
CA HIS A 254 19.43 0.46 -12.46
C HIS A 254 19.20 1.74 -13.28
N SER A 255 18.35 2.64 -12.80
CA SER A 255 17.89 3.83 -13.53
C SER A 255 18.38 5.15 -12.90
N GLY A 256 19.14 5.09 -11.81
CA GLY A 256 19.56 6.23 -11.01
C GLY A 256 18.41 6.83 -10.18
N THR A 257 17.33 6.07 -9.96
CA THR A 257 16.14 6.57 -9.27
C THR A 257 16.44 6.80 -7.80
N ALA A 258 16.07 7.97 -7.28
CA ALA A 258 16.18 8.23 -5.85
C ALA A 258 15.21 7.33 -5.06
N ALA A 259 15.62 6.84 -3.89
CA ALA A 259 14.74 6.06 -3.01
C ALA A 259 13.42 6.81 -2.77
N ILE A 260 13.53 8.06 -2.36
CA ILE A 260 12.40 8.93 -2.04
C ILE A 260 12.43 10.16 -2.95
N GLN A 261 11.37 10.35 -3.73
CA GLN A 261 11.14 11.53 -4.55
C GLN A 261 10.04 12.40 -3.94
N GLN A 262 10.41 13.60 -3.50
CA GLN A 262 9.45 14.60 -3.04
C GLN A 262 9.12 15.56 -4.18
N PHE A 263 7.95 15.38 -4.79
CA PHE A 263 7.41 16.31 -5.78
C PHE A 263 6.79 17.54 -5.13
N GLY A 264 6.15 17.40 -3.97
CA GLY A 264 5.37 18.45 -3.31
C GLY A 264 5.32 18.33 -1.79
N GLY A 265 4.45 19.11 -1.16
CA GLY A 265 4.13 18.99 0.26
C GLY A 265 5.29 19.18 1.23
N THR A 266 5.16 18.56 2.39
CA THR A 266 6.18 18.48 3.45
C THR A 266 6.67 17.04 3.58
N LEU A 267 7.98 16.83 3.59
CA LEU A 267 8.60 15.53 3.83
C LEU A 267 9.44 15.57 5.10
N ILE A 268 9.32 14.54 5.93
CA ILE A 268 10.16 14.29 7.09
C ILE A 268 10.69 12.86 7.00
N VAL A 269 12.00 12.68 7.00
CA VAL A 269 12.66 11.38 7.03
C VAL A 269 13.71 11.39 8.12
N THR A 270 13.45 10.64 9.19
CA THR A 270 14.28 10.68 10.39
C THR A 270 14.51 9.33 11.02
N GLN A 271 15.68 9.12 11.61
CA GLN A 271 16.00 7.90 12.36
C GLN A 271 15.86 6.62 11.53
N SER A 272 15.95 6.73 10.20
CA SER A 272 15.77 5.62 9.28
C SER A 272 17.11 5.09 8.77
N GLU A 273 17.10 3.86 8.29
CA GLU A 273 18.25 3.18 7.73
C GLU A 273 18.09 3.02 6.22
N PHE A 274 19.15 3.32 5.48
CA PHE A 274 19.24 3.09 4.04
C PHE A 274 20.34 2.06 3.78
N THR A 275 19.94 0.88 3.32
CA THR A 275 20.83 -0.26 3.07
C THR A 275 20.71 -0.76 1.63
N MET A 276 21.73 -1.51 1.18
CA MET A 276 21.80 -2.07 -0.17
C MET A 276 22.10 -3.57 -0.13
N GLY A 277 21.37 -4.31 0.71
CA GLY A 277 21.67 -5.70 1.08
C GLY A 277 21.37 -6.76 0.01
N ALA A 278 20.45 -6.51 -0.93
CA ALA A 278 20.04 -7.51 -1.92
C ALA A 278 20.88 -7.47 -3.22
N ASN A 279 21.59 -8.57 -3.49
CA ASN A 279 22.13 -8.96 -4.81
C ASN A 279 22.86 -7.84 -5.56
N GLN A 280 23.94 -7.35 -4.98
CA GLN A 280 24.88 -6.46 -5.65
C GLN A 280 25.72 -7.25 -6.68
N ASP A 281 25.20 -7.41 -7.89
CA ASP A 281 26.00 -7.94 -9.00
C ASP A 281 27.03 -6.89 -9.50
N LYS A 282 26.90 -5.61 -9.09
CA LYS A 282 27.81 -4.49 -9.42
C LYS A 282 27.79 -3.40 -8.34
N PRO A 283 28.85 -2.59 -8.19
CA PRO A 283 28.79 -1.38 -7.38
C PRO A 283 27.76 -0.42 -7.97
N HIS A 284 26.62 -0.31 -7.31
CA HIS A 284 25.53 0.60 -7.65
C HIS A 284 25.29 1.52 -6.45
N ALA A 285 25.42 2.83 -6.67
CA ALA A 285 25.24 3.86 -5.65
C ALA A 285 24.04 4.75 -6.05
N PRO A 286 22.80 4.34 -5.74
CA PRO A 286 21.64 5.10 -6.15
C PRO A 286 21.48 6.41 -5.35
N GLY A 287 20.69 7.32 -5.91
CA GLY A 287 20.26 8.50 -5.18
C GLY A 287 19.43 8.11 -3.96
N HIS A 288 19.57 8.83 -2.84
CA HIS A 288 18.74 8.60 -1.67
C HIS A 288 17.49 9.48 -1.74
N PHE A 289 17.68 10.75 -2.09
CA PHE A 289 16.61 11.73 -2.12
C PHE A 289 16.66 12.59 -3.37
N TRP A 290 15.49 12.83 -3.96
CA TRP A 290 15.27 13.92 -4.89
C TRP A 290 14.18 14.84 -4.34
N VAL A 291 14.50 16.12 -4.23
CA VAL A 291 13.60 17.16 -3.72
C VAL A 291 13.25 18.08 -4.87
N GLY A 292 12.01 17.98 -5.35
CA GLY A 292 11.52 18.68 -6.52
C GLY A 292 11.16 20.15 -6.27
N PRO A 293 10.94 20.92 -7.34
CA PRO A 293 10.76 22.37 -7.28
C PRO A 293 9.49 22.83 -6.53
N ARG A 294 8.48 21.97 -6.36
CA ARG A 294 7.26 22.27 -5.59
C ARG A 294 7.31 21.80 -4.14
N ALA A 295 8.43 21.23 -3.68
CA ALA A 295 8.64 20.88 -2.28
C ALA A 295 8.57 22.14 -1.40
N LYS A 296 7.77 22.09 -0.33
CA LYS A 296 7.59 23.23 0.59
C LYS A 296 8.56 23.19 1.77
N LYS A 297 8.65 22.02 2.40
CA LYS A 297 9.52 21.77 3.56
C LYS A 297 10.06 20.35 3.48
N THR A 298 11.31 20.18 3.86
CA THR A 298 12.00 18.89 3.83
C THR A 298 12.91 18.78 5.03
N ILE A 299 12.81 17.67 5.77
CA ILE A 299 13.75 17.29 6.84
C ILE A 299 14.29 15.90 6.50
N ILE A 300 15.61 15.80 6.39
CA ILE A 300 16.35 14.54 6.25
C ILE A 300 17.41 14.56 7.35
N SER A 301 17.14 13.91 8.47
CA SER A 301 18.06 13.97 9.61
C SER A 301 18.14 12.69 10.43
N GLU A 302 19.27 12.48 11.10
CA GLU A 302 19.45 11.35 12.04
C GLU A 302 19.31 9.98 11.36
N ASN A 303 19.61 9.88 10.06
CA ASN A 303 19.56 8.61 9.32
C ASN A 303 20.94 7.94 9.28
N ILE A 304 20.93 6.61 9.19
CA ILE A 304 22.12 5.78 8.91
C ILE A 304 22.09 5.36 7.45
N ILE A 305 23.20 5.53 6.74
CA ILE A 305 23.26 5.36 5.29
C ILE A 305 24.45 4.48 4.93
N THR A 306 24.18 3.40 4.19
CA THR A 306 25.22 2.65 3.48
C THR A 306 25.57 3.39 2.19
N GLY A 307 26.85 3.71 2.01
CA GLY A 307 27.36 4.56 0.92
C GLY A 307 27.34 6.04 1.28
N THR A 308 27.65 6.90 0.31
CA THR A 308 27.60 8.36 0.49
C THR A 308 26.17 8.88 0.28
N LEU A 309 25.69 9.72 1.19
CA LEU A 309 24.38 10.37 1.10
C LEU A 309 24.28 11.21 -0.18
N ALA A 310 23.42 10.76 -1.09
CA ALA A 310 23.16 11.43 -2.36
C ALA A 310 21.79 12.13 -2.34
N VAL A 311 21.81 13.47 -2.31
CA VAL A 311 20.61 14.31 -2.36
C VAL A 311 20.67 15.26 -3.55
N VAL A 312 19.66 15.18 -4.42
CA VAL A 312 19.42 16.20 -5.45
C VAL A 312 18.32 17.13 -4.95
N ASN A 313 18.62 18.41 -4.80
CA ASN A 313 17.65 19.41 -4.32
C ASN A 313 17.42 20.52 -5.34
N GLU A 314 16.26 20.46 -6.00
CA GLU A 314 15.73 21.47 -6.91
C GLU A 314 14.64 22.34 -6.24
N GLY A 315 14.33 22.05 -4.98
CA GLY A 315 13.31 22.71 -4.19
C GLY A 315 13.69 24.14 -3.83
N LYS A 316 12.69 25.04 -3.84
CA LYS A 316 12.80 26.41 -3.31
C LYS A 316 12.31 26.54 -1.86
N GLY A 317 11.76 25.46 -1.31
CA GLY A 317 11.29 25.36 0.06
C GLY A 317 12.41 25.31 1.09
N LYS A 318 12.04 25.26 2.37
CA LYS A 318 13.03 25.10 3.44
C LYS A 318 13.45 23.63 3.56
N THR A 319 14.72 23.36 3.29
CA THR A 319 15.31 22.02 3.39
C THR A 319 16.33 21.99 4.52
N ILE A 320 16.24 20.97 5.38
CA ILE A 320 17.19 20.68 6.45
C ILE A 320 17.75 19.29 6.19
N ILE A 321 19.07 19.21 5.99
CA ILE A 321 19.82 17.96 5.88
C ILE A 321 20.89 18.02 6.97
N ALA A 322 20.74 17.25 8.04
CA ALA A 322 21.61 17.38 9.21
C ALA A 322 21.72 16.06 9.98
N ASN A 323 22.85 15.83 10.65
CA ASN A 323 23.06 14.69 11.54
C ASN A 323 22.81 13.31 10.88
N ASN A 324 23.06 13.16 9.58
CA ASN A 324 23.05 11.84 8.94
C ASN A 324 24.47 11.25 9.01
N ALA A 325 24.57 9.95 9.28
CA ALA A 325 25.83 9.23 9.23
C ALA A 325 25.87 8.36 7.96
N ASP A 326 26.82 8.66 7.09
CA ASP A 326 27.06 7.97 5.82
C ASP A 326 28.52 7.47 5.75
N ASP A 327 28.90 6.78 4.68
CA ASP A 327 30.25 6.23 4.51
C ASP A 327 31.24 7.24 3.88
N SER A 328 30.95 8.55 3.92
CA SER A 328 31.88 9.55 3.38
C SER A 328 33.14 9.72 4.27
N PRO A 329 34.33 10.03 3.69
CA PRO A 329 35.61 10.08 4.42
C PRO A 329 35.71 11.13 5.53
#